data_AF-A0A3D8HNH7-F1
#
_entry.id   AF-A0A3D8HNH7-F1
#
_cell.length_a   1.000
_cell.length_b   1.000
_cell.length_c   1.000
_cell.angle_alpha   90.00
_cell.angle_beta   90.00
_cell.angle_gamma   90.00
#
_symmetry.space_group_name_H-M   'P 1'
#
loop_
_entity.id
_entity.type
_entity.pdbx_description
1 polymer ?
#
loop_
_entity_poly.entity_id
_entity_poly.type
_entity_poly.pdbx_seq_one_letter_code
_entity_poly.pdbx_strand_id
1 'polypeptide(L)'
;MHALDKSPKAFSALEFVLVVVILSILGFSAISVYSSYRQKTCLQLLRTRLLLTQEQLSMLYLRDFYYANPNLQAQAYTLLSTLQTQEKCSFSLRQTPNFAPHLIANIGSERLDFFIQPQNLLSNPKIFCNFSEPLCKAFWERVNDK
;
A
#
# COMPACT_ATOMS: atom_id res chain seq x y z
N MET A 1 23.80 24.61 -62.78
CA MET A 1 23.57 25.05 -61.39
C MET A 1 23.29 23.82 -60.57
N HIS A 2 24.07 23.63 -59.51
CA HIS A 2 24.14 22.41 -58.69
C HIS A 2 22.79 22.02 -58.08
N ALA A 3 22.25 20.87 -58.48
CA ALA A 3 21.32 20.14 -57.63
C ALA A 3 22.16 19.48 -56.53
N LEU A 4 22.09 20.04 -55.33
CA LEU A 4 22.56 19.41 -54.10
C LEU A 4 21.72 18.15 -53.88
N ASP A 5 22.22 17.03 -54.38
CA ASP A 5 21.65 15.71 -54.10
C ASP A 5 21.89 15.39 -52.62
N LYS A 6 20.89 15.74 -51.81
CA LYS A 6 20.89 15.53 -50.36
C LYS A 6 20.54 14.05 -50.17
N SER A 7 21.56 13.20 -50.28
CA SER A 7 21.47 11.78 -49.96
C SER A 7 20.78 11.62 -48.60
N PRO A 8 19.65 10.90 -48.51
CA PRO A 8 19.11 10.54 -47.20
C PRO A 8 20.17 9.67 -46.55
N LYS A 9 20.73 10.13 -45.42
CA LYS A 9 21.62 9.31 -44.61
C LYS A 9 20.83 8.04 -44.25
N ALA A 10 21.11 6.96 -44.96
CA ALA A 10 20.50 5.67 -44.68
C ALA A 10 20.96 5.30 -43.27
N PHE A 11 20.02 5.35 -42.33
CA PHE A 11 20.22 4.92 -40.96
C PHE A 11 20.79 3.50 -41.02
N SER A 12 22.03 3.31 -40.55
CA SER A 12 22.68 2.01 -40.65
C SER A 12 21.91 1.02 -39.78
N ALA A 13 21.65 -0.19 -40.27
CA ALA A 13 21.01 -1.24 -39.48
C ALA A 13 21.75 -1.49 -38.14
N LEU A 14 23.06 -1.24 -38.11
CA LEU A 14 23.89 -1.31 -36.91
C LEU A 14 23.57 -0.20 -35.90
N GLU A 15 23.29 1.01 -36.37
CA GLU A 15 22.87 2.14 -35.52
C GLU A 15 21.50 1.86 -34.90
N PHE A 16 20.58 1.29 -35.68
CA PHE A 16 19.27 0.87 -35.19
C PHE A 16 19.37 -0.23 -34.11
N VAL A 17 20.18 -1.27 -34.35
CA VAL A 17 20.41 -2.34 -33.36
C VAL A 17 21.00 -1.77 -32.07
N LEU A 18 21.97 -0.85 -32.17
CA LEU A 18 22.60 -0.23 -31.01
C LEU A 18 21.59 0.60 -30.19
N VAL A 19 20.72 1.35 -30.85
CA VAL A 19 19.63 2.10 -30.18
C VAL A 19 18.67 1.16 -29.46
N VAL A 20 18.25 0.07 -30.11
CA VAL A 20 17.34 -0.92 -29.49
C VAL A 20 17.98 -1.56 -28.24
N VAL A 21 19.27 -1.90 -28.29
CA VAL A 21 19.99 -2.46 -27.13
C VAL A 21 20.04 -1.45 -25.98
N ILE A 22 20.38 -0.19 -26.26
CA ILE A 22 20.42 0.87 -25.24
C ILE A 22 19.03 1.06 -24.61
N LEU A 23 17.98 1.15 -25.42
CA LEU A 23 16.60 1.31 -24.93
C LEU A 23 16.15 0.12 -24.10
N SER A 24 16.59 -1.10 -24.44
CA SER A 24 16.27 -2.31 -23.67
C SER A 24 16.88 -2.27 -22.26
N ILE A 25 18.15 -1.88 -22.16
CA ILE A 25 18.87 -1.77 -20.87
C ILE A 25 18.25 -0.68 -20.00
N LEU A 26 17.98 0.49 -20.58
CA LEU A 26 17.34 1.61 -19.88
C LEU A 26 15.91 1.25 -19.45
N GLY A 27 15.15 0.58 -20.32
CA GLY A 27 13.79 0.13 -20.00
C GLY A 27 13.77 -0.85 -18.82
N PHE A 28 14.68 -1.83 -18.81
CA PHE A 28 14.73 -2.83 -17.75
C PHE A 28 15.06 -2.23 -16.38
N SER A 29 16.02 -1.30 -16.33
CA SER A 29 16.38 -0.61 -15.09
C SER A 29 15.24 0.29 -14.57
N ALA A 30 14.58 1.04 -15.45
CA ALA A 30 13.46 1.91 -15.07
C ALA A 30 12.27 1.15 -14.45
N ILE A 31 11.95 -0.05 -14.95
CA ILE A 31 10.84 -0.88 -14.43
C ILE A 31 11.06 -1.24 -12.96
N SER A 32 12.29 -1.62 -12.59
CA SER A 32 12.60 -2.03 -11.21
C SER A 32 12.45 -0.87 -10.21
N VAL A 33 12.94 0.32 -10.58
CA VAL A 33 12.83 1.54 -9.76
C VAL A 33 11.38 1.97 -9.62
N TYR A 34 10.64 1.96 -10.72
CA TYR A 34 9.22 2.34 -10.73
C TYR A 34 8.36 1.41 -9.86
N SER A 35 8.62 0.10 -9.91
CA SER A 35 7.95 -0.89 -9.07
C SER A 35 8.21 -0.64 -7.58
N SER A 36 9.47 -0.39 -7.20
CA SER A 36 9.83 -0.09 -5.81
C SER A 36 9.18 1.20 -5.32
N TYR A 37 9.15 2.24 -6.15
CA TYR A 37 8.50 3.52 -5.79
C TYR A 37 6.99 3.33 -5.56
N ARG A 38 6.30 2.63 -6.47
CA ARG A 38 4.86 2.31 -6.30
C ARG A 38 4.58 1.54 -5.02
N GLN A 39 5.43 0.58 -4.66
CA GLN A 39 5.28 -0.17 -3.41
C GLN A 39 5.43 0.73 -2.19
N LYS A 40 6.44 1.61 -2.16
CA LYS A 40 6.64 2.57 -1.07
C LYS A 40 5.47 3.54 -0.92
N THR A 41 4.98 4.11 -2.04
CA THR A 41 3.80 4.98 -2.03
C THR A 41 2.56 4.24 -1.53
N CYS A 42 2.38 2.98 -1.93
CA CYS A 42 1.27 2.17 -1.45
C CYS A 42 1.36 1.90 0.06
N LEU A 43 2.53 1.51 0.56
CA LEU A 43 2.77 1.32 2.00
C LEU A 43 2.47 2.58 2.79
N GLN A 44 2.94 3.74 2.33
CA GLN A 44 2.65 5.03 2.96
C GLN A 44 1.16 5.35 2.97
N LEU A 45 0.46 5.17 1.85
CA LEU A 45 -0.98 5.41 1.75
C LEU A 45 -1.76 4.52 2.74
N LEU A 46 -1.47 3.23 2.75
CA LEU A 46 -2.14 2.27 3.64
C LEU A 46 -1.85 2.56 5.10
N ARG A 47 -0.59 2.90 5.42
CA ARG A 47 -0.20 3.30 6.77
C ARG A 47 -0.98 4.54 7.22
N THR A 48 -1.04 5.59 6.41
CA THR A 48 -1.77 6.80 6.75
C THR A 48 -3.25 6.51 6.99
N ARG A 49 -3.90 5.72 6.12
CA ARG A 49 -5.30 5.30 6.32
C ARG A 49 -5.48 4.54 7.63
N LEU A 50 -4.58 3.59 7.93
CA LEU A 50 -4.65 2.82 9.17
C LEU A 50 -4.49 3.69 10.41
N LEU A 51 -3.53 4.63 10.40
CA LEU A 51 -3.30 5.54 11.52
C LEU A 51 -4.50 6.47 11.76
N LEU A 52 -5.10 7.00 10.70
CA LEU A 52 -6.32 7.80 10.80
C LEU A 52 -7.48 6.99 11.38
N THR A 53 -7.65 5.74 10.94
CA THR A 53 -8.69 4.86 11.52
C THR A 53 -8.38 4.50 12.98
N GLN A 54 -7.11 4.29 13.36
CA GLN A 54 -6.73 4.07 14.76
C GLN A 54 -7.00 5.29 15.65
N GLU A 55 -6.80 6.50 15.12
CA GLU A 55 -7.15 7.74 15.81
C GLU A 55 -8.66 7.85 16.02
N GLN A 56 -9.46 7.59 14.96
CA GLN A 56 -10.92 7.58 15.03
C GLN A 56 -11.45 6.53 16.02
N LEU A 57 -10.86 5.32 16.02
CA LEU A 57 -11.17 4.29 17.00
C LEU A 57 -10.84 4.80 18.41
N SER A 58 -9.66 5.35 18.63
CA SER A 58 -9.27 5.89 19.93
C SER A 58 -10.25 6.95 20.44
N MET A 59 -10.70 7.85 19.58
CA MET A 59 -11.73 8.84 19.90
C MET A 59 -13.09 8.21 20.22
N LEU A 60 -13.49 7.16 19.50
CA LEU A 60 -14.70 6.41 19.77
C LEU A 60 -14.69 5.79 21.18
N TYR A 61 -13.60 5.12 21.56
CA TYR A 61 -13.47 4.51 22.89
C TYR A 61 -13.33 5.55 24.01
N LEU A 62 -12.68 6.68 23.74
CA LEU A 62 -12.66 7.80 24.68
C LEU A 62 -14.07 8.34 24.92
N ARG A 63 -14.88 8.51 23.86
CA ARG A 63 -16.27 8.97 24.00
C ARG A 63 -17.13 7.98 24.77
N ASP A 64 -16.95 6.68 24.51
CA ASP A 64 -17.62 5.61 25.25
C ASP A 64 -17.31 5.66 26.74
N PHE A 65 -16.05 5.88 27.10
CA PHE A 65 -15.62 6.02 28.50
C PHE A 65 -16.39 7.14 29.25
N TYR A 66 -16.72 8.25 28.58
CA TYR A 66 -17.46 9.36 29.21
C TYR A 66 -18.98 9.18 29.20
N TYR A 67 -19.55 8.61 28.14
CA TYR A 67 -20.99 8.68 27.88
C TYR A 67 -21.71 7.33 27.75
N ALA A 68 -21.00 6.20 27.91
CA ALA A 68 -21.50 4.84 27.72
C ALA A 68 -22.22 4.64 26.36
N ASN A 69 -21.52 4.04 25.40
CA ASN A 69 -22.02 3.80 24.05
C ASN A 69 -22.52 2.35 23.89
N PRO A 70 -23.85 2.12 23.84
CA PRO A 70 -24.39 0.77 23.70
C PRO A 70 -24.05 0.11 22.35
N ASN A 71 -23.60 0.88 21.35
CA ASN A 71 -23.29 0.41 20.01
C ASN A 71 -21.78 0.44 19.69
N LEU A 72 -20.92 0.44 20.71
CA LEU A 72 -19.48 0.58 20.57
C LEU A 72 -18.87 -0.40 19.56
N GLN A 73 -19.15 -1.70 19.72
CA GLN A 73 -18.59 -2.75 18.86
C GLN A 73 -19.00 -2.58 17.39
N ALA A 74 -20.28 -2.27 17.16
CA ALA A 74 -20.81 -2.06 15.81
C ALA A 74 -20.15 -0.85 15.15
N GLN A 75 -20.00 0.26 15.88
CA GLN A 75 -19.33 1.47 15.38
C GLN A 75 -17.83 1.24 15.13
N ALA A 76 -17.15 0.51 16.01
CA ALA A 76 -15.75 0.14 15.82
C ALA A 76 -15.57 -0.74 14.57
N TYR A 77 -16.48 -1.70 14.36
CA TYR A 77 -16.49 -2.51 13.15
C TYR A 77 -16.77 -1.67 11.90
N THR A 78 -17.73 -0.74 11.95
CA THR A 78 -18.00 0.17 10.84
C THR A 78 -16.75 0.99 10.49
N LEU A 79 -16.04 1.54 11.47
CA LEU A 79 -14.78 2.26 11.25
C LEU A 79 -13.74 1.37 10.55
N LEU A 80 -13.54 0.13 11.02
CA LEU A 80 -12.64 -0.82 10.36
C LEU A 80 -13.08 -1.16 8.93
N SER A 81 -14.39 -1.28 8.68
CA SER A 81 -14.93 -1.56 7.35
C SER A 81 -14.68 -0.43 6.34
N THR A 82 -14.54 0.82 6.81
CA THR A 82 -14.20 1.95 5.93
C THR A 82 -12.81 1.85 5.29
N LEU A 83 -11.91 1.05 5.88
CA LEU A 83 -10.60 0.79 5.28
C LEU A 83 -10.70 -0.07 4.01
N GLN A 84 -11.79 -0.82 3.87
CA GLN A 84 -11.98 -1.75 2.76
C GLN A 84 -12.16 -0.99 1.45
N THR A 85 -11.27 -1.24 0.49
CA THR A 85 -11.37 -0.71 -0.88
C THR A 85 -11.07 -1.81 -1.90
N GLN A 86 -11.50 -1.63 -3.16
CA GLN A 86 -11.35 -2.64 -4.21
C GLN A 86 -10.11 -2.43 -5.10
N GLU A 87 -9.12 -1.67 -4.63
CA GLU A 87 -7.94 -1.30 -5.42
C GLU A 87 -6.73 -2.21 -5.17
N LYS A 88 -5.71 -2.14 -6.04
CA LYS A 88 -4.43 -2.86 -5.87
C LYS A 88 -3.64 -2.44 -4.62
N CYS A 89 -3.97 -1.28 -4.06
CA CYS A 89 -3.42 -0.76 -2.82
C CYS A 89 -4.59 -0.51 -1.85
N SER A 90 -4.99 -1.56 -1.14
CA SER A 90 -6.24 -1.57 -0.38
C SER A 90 -6.11 -2.33 0.91
N PHE A 91 -7.04 -2.09 1.84
CA PHE A 91 -7.33 -3.08 2.85
C PHE A 91 -8.49 -3.96 2.41
N SER A 92 -8.48 -5.18 2.91
CA SER A 92 -9.62 -6.09 2.90
C SER A 92 -9.87 -6.54 4.34
N LEU A 93 -11.14 -6.49 4.74
CA LEU A 93 -11.58 -6.92 6.05
C LEU A 93 -12.26 -8.28 5.89
N ARG A 94 -11.71 -9.31 6.52
CA ARG A 94 -12.35 -10.63 6.59
C ARG A 94 -13.01 -10.78 7.95
N GLN A 95 -14.33 -10.81 7.94
CA GLN A 95 -15.10 -11.21 9.10
C GLN A 95 -15.32 -12.72 9.04
N THR A 96 -15.01 -13.42 10.12
CA THR A 96 -15.43 -14.82 10.27
C THR A 96 -16.39 -14.88 11.46
N PRO A 97 -17.45 -15.70 11.38
CA PRO A 97 -18.53 -15.68 12.38
C PRO A 97 -18.08 -16.01 13.82
N ASN A 98 -16.86 -16.56 14.01
CA ASN A 98 -16.32 -16.97 15.30
C ASN A 98 -14.95 -16.34 15.66
N PHE A 99 -14.36 -15.50 14.81
CA PHE A 99 -13.07 -14.86 15.10
C PHE A 99 -13.11 -13.36 14.88
N ALA A 100 -12.11 -12.68 15.44
CA ALA A 100 -11.84 -11.27 15.21
C ALA A 100 -11.92 -10.90 13.72
N PRO A 101 -12.29 -9.66 13.40
CA PRO A 101 -12.02 -9.13 12.07
C PRO A 101 -10.52 -9.23 11.77
N HIS A 102 -10.18 -9.91 10.67
CA HIS A 102 -8.83 -9.96 10.14
C HIS A 102 -8.66 -8.88 9.08
N LEU A 103 -7.73 -7.96 9.32
CA LEU A 103 -7.42 -6.88 8.40
C LEU A 103 -6.22 -7.28 7.55
N ILE A 104 -6.35 -7.22 6.22
CA ILE A 104 -5.31 -7.61 5.28
C ILE A 104 -5.03 -6.43 4.36
N ALA A 105 -3.79 -5.95 4.33
CA ALA A 105 -3.34 -4.98 3.34
C ALA A 105 -2.89 -5.68 2.06
N ASN A 106 -3.44 -5.28 0.92
CA ASN A 106 -3.01 -5.71 -0.41
C ASN A 106 -2.06 -4.64 -0.98
N ILE A 107 -0.83 -5.05 -1.31
CA ILE A 107 0.23 -4.18 -1.81
C ILE A 107 0.72 -4.77 -3.14
N GLY A 108 0.00 -4.46 -4.23
CA GLY A 108 0.29 -5.04 -5.54
C GLY A 108 0.01 -6.55 -5.55
N SER A 109 1.06 -7.38 -5.66
CA SER A 109 0.98 -8.84 -5.59
C SER A 109 1.21 -9.40 -4.19
N GLU A 110 1.67 -8.56 -3.25
CA GLU A 110 1.96 -8.96 -1.87
C GLU A 110 0.77 -8.66 -0.95
N ARG A 111 0.74 -9.36 0.18
CA ARG A 111 -0.26 -9.17 1.22
C ARG A 111 0.42 -9.08 2.58
N LEU A 112 -0.10 -8.23 3.43
CA LEU A 112 0.32 -8.06 4.82
C LEU A 112 -0.88 -8.28 5.74
N ASP A 113 -0.82 -9.32 6.55
CA ASP A 113 -1.85 -9.67 7.52
C ASP A 113 -1.66 -8.89 8.83
N PHE A 114 -2.75 -8.31 9.32
CA PHE A 114 -2.81 -7.65 10.62
C PHE A 114 -3.65 -8.45 11.61
N PHE A 115 -3.21 -8.40 12.86
CA PHE A 115 -3.89 -8.90 14.03
C PHE A 115 -4.52 -7.74 14.79
N ILE A 116 -5.75 -7.94 15.27
CA ILE A 116 -6.53 -6.96 16.03
C ILE A 116 -6.77 -7.52 17.43
N GLN A 117 -6.35 -6.77 18.45
CA GLN A 117 -6.51 -7.18 19.86
C GLN A 117 -7.02 -6.02 20.74
N PRO A 118 -8.13 -6.19 21.48
CA PRO A 118 -8.89 -7.43 21.63
C PRO A 118 -9.80 -7.73 20.44
N GLN A 119 -10.05 -9.01 20.20
CA GLN A 119 -10.81 -9.49 19.05
C GLN A 119 -12.29 -9.06 19.08
N ASN A 120 -12.82 -8.87 20.28
CA ASN A 120 -14.21 -8.52 20.54
C ASN A 120 -14.50 -7.02 20.43
N LEU A 121 -13.48 -6.19 20.18
CA LEU A 121 -13.62 -4.73 20.06
C LEU A 121 -14.34 -4.09 21.27
N LEU A 122 -14.23 -4.69 22.46
CA LEU A 122 -14.81 -4.13 23.69
C LEU A 122 -13.94 -3.01 24.27
N SER A 123 -12.69 -2.92 23.86
CA SER A 123 -11.77 -1.84 24.22
C SER A 123 -10.96 -1.44 23.00
N ASN A 124 -10.30 -0.28 23.08
CA ASN A 124 -9.47 0.25 21.99
C ASN A 124 -8.50 -0.80 21.44
N PRO A 125 -8.69 -1.27 20.19
CA PRO A 125 -7.92 -2.38 19.67
C PRO A 125 -6.56 -1.92 19.17
N LYS A 126 -5.53 -2.68 19.52
CA LYS A 126 -4.22 -2.60 18.89
C LYS A 126 -4.26 -3.38 17.59
N ILE A 127 -3.83 -2.74 16.50
CA ILE A 127 -3.67 -3.37 15.19
C ILE A 127 -2.18 -3.46 14.91
N PHE A 128 -1.68 -4.69 14.70
CA PHE A 128 -0.25 -4.96 14.53
C PHE A 128 -0.03 -6.09 13.54
N CYS A 129 1.17 -6.20 12.99
CA CYS A 129 1.59 -7.30 12.12
C CYS A 129 2.85 -7.96 12.69
N ASN A 130 3.24 -9.11 12.15
CA ASN A 130 4.44 -9.81 12.59
C ASN A 130 5.70 -9.03 12.16
N PHE A 131 6.38 -8.38 13.11
CA PHE A 131 7.57 -7.58 12.82
C PHE A 131 8.76 -8.39 12.30
N SER A 132 8.70 -9.72 12.33
CA SER A 132 9.69 -10.58 11.67
C SER A 132 9.56 -10.53 10.14
N GLU A 133 8.38 -10.18 9.62
CA GLU A 133 8.13 -10.10 8.18
C GLU A 133 8.69 -8.79 7.59
N PRO A 134 9.45 -8.85 6.49
CA PRO A 134 10.02 -7.67 5.86
C PRO A 134 8.98 -6.60 5.48
N LEU A 135 7.82 -7.04 4.99
CA LEU A 135 6.74 -6.14 4.58
C LEU A 135 6.10 -5.43 5.79
N CYS A 136 5.98 -6.11 6.93
CA CYS A 136 5.55 -5.50 8.18
C CYS A 136 6.55 -4.45 8.68
N LYS A 137 7.86 -4.76 8.62
CA LYS A 137 8.90 -3.78 8.95
C LYS A 137 8.79 -2.56 8.05
N ALA A 138 8.74 -2.76 6.73
CA ALA A 138 8.64 -1.67 5.75
C ALA A 138 7.36 -0.83 5.93
N PHE A 139 6.26 -1.43 6.39
CA PHE A 139 5.02 -0.72 6.68
C PHE A 139 5.18 0.25 7.88
N TRP A 140 5.86 -0.19 8.95
CA TRP A 140 6.02 0.61 10.18
C TRP A 140 7.27 1.49 10.20
N GLU A 141 8.28 1.15 9.40
CA GLU A 141 9.51 1.92 9.26
C GLU A 141 9.16 3.32 8.77
N ARG A 142 9.59 4.34 9.52
CA ARG A 142 9.39 5.73 9.06
C ARG A 142 10.29 5.89 7.85
N VAL A 143 9.74 6.43 6.76
CA VAL A 143 10.56 6.89 5.64
C VAL A 143 11.35 8.09 6.17
N ASN A 144 12.54 7.82 6.71
CA ASN A 144 13.56 8.83 6.86
C ASN A 144 14.13 9.03 5.45
N ASP A 145 13.61 10.01 4.74
CA ASP A 145 14.32 10.58 3.59
C ASP A 145 15.64 11.15 4.12
N LYS A 146 16.73 10.46 3.82
CA LYS A 146 18.08 11.02 3.84
C LYS A 146 18.50 11.29 2.41
#